data_AF-A0A0W0G0W2-F1
#
_entry.id   AF-A0A0W0G0W2-F1
#
_cell.length_a   1.000
_cell.length_b   1.000
_cell.length_c   1.000
_cell.angle_alpha   90.00
_cell.angle_beta   90.00
_cell.angle_gamma   90.00
#
_symmetry.space_group_name_H-M   'P 1'
#
loop_
_entity.id
_entity.type
_entity.pdbx_description
1 polymer ?
#
loop_
_entity_poly.entity_id
_entity_poly.type
_entity_poly.pdbx_seq_one_letter_code
_entity_poly.pdbx_strand_id
1 'polypeptide(L)'
;MPEMTTPSSSQTISAAVIEMIDEKKDKSSKGPVPDPYEGDHKNTRRFLLNLELYFQMNPLKANTDEKKKMLLLSLLKGKTNRWKIMEQIKLFPEDEDAKVKKKAAKESWISFKKRF
;
A
#
# COMPACT_ATOMS: atom_id res chain seq x y z
N MET A 1 11.82 -15.88 -35.31
CA MET A 1 11.85 -14.55 -34.64
C MET A 1 10.94 -14.63 -33.44
N PRO A 2 11.38 -14.30 -32.21
CA PRO A 2 10.52 -14.40 -31.04
C PRO A 2 9.50 -13.24 -31.01
N GLU A 3 8.27 -13.57 -30.65
CA GLU A 3 7.15 -12.66 -30.41
C GLU A 3 7.52 -11.59 -29.38
N MET A 4 7.41 -10.30 -29.76
CA MET A 4 7.43 -9.20 -28.79
C MET A 4 6.07 -9.12 -28.11
N THR A 5 5.94 -9.77 -26.96
CA THR A 5 4.83 -9.51 -26.05
C THR A 5 5.02 -8.12 -25.44
N THR A 6 4.19 -7.16 -25.84
CA THR A 6 4.15 -5.84 -25.21
C THR A 6 3.60 -6.00 -23.78
N PRO A 7 4.30 -5.49 -22.75
CA PRO A 7 3.77 -5.50 -21.39
C PRO A 7 2.53 -4.60 -21.33
N SER A 8 1.42 -5.17 -20.87
CA SER A 8 0.20 -4.45 -20.52
C SER A 8 0.52 -3.32 -19.54
N SER A 9 -0.11 -2.16 -19.73
CA SER A 9 0.04 -0.93 -18.92
C SER A 9 0.02 -1.14 -17.40
N SER A 10 -0.59 -2.24 -16.91
CA SER A 10 -0.61 -2.61 -15.50
C SER A 10 0.74 -3.13 -14.95
N GLN A 11 1.63 -3.64 -15.80
CA GLN A 11 2.95 -4.16 -15.38
C GLN A 11 3.96 -3.04 -15.15
N THR A 12 3.86 -1.95 -15.90
CA THR A 12 4.83 -0.85 -15.87
C THR A 12 4.74 -0.04 -14.57
N ILE A 13 3.53 0.15 -14.03
CA ILE A 13 3.32 0.90 -12.78
C ILE A 13 3.88 0.11 -11.58
N SER A 14 3.70 -1.22 -11.58
CA SER A 14 4.21 -2.08 -10.50
C SER A 14 5.74 -2.09 -10.45
N ALA A 15 6.40 -2.08 -11.61
CA ALA A 15 7.87 -2.02 -11.70
C ALA A 15 8.43 -0.65 -11.29
N ALA A 16 7.82 0.45 -11.74
CA ALA A 16 8.27 1.81 -11.40
C ALA A 16 8.14 2.12 -9.90
N VAL A 17 7.10 1.59 -9.23
CA VAL A 17 6.97 1.71 -7.76
C VAL A 17 8.07 0.93 -7.05
N ILE A 18 8.43 -0.27 -7.53
CA ILE A 18 9.51 -1.07 -6.94
C ILE A 18 10.87 -0.37 -7.11
N GLU A 19 11.13 0.21 -8.28
CA GLU A 19 12.40 0.89 -8.59
C GLU A 19 12.60 2.16 -7.74
N MET A 20 11.55 2.94 -7.51
CA MET A 20 11.60 4.13 -6.65
C MET A 20 11.86 3.80 -5.17
N ILE A 21 11.56 2.58 -4.72
CA ILE A 21 11.82 2.13 -3.34
C ILE A 21 13.28 1.69 -3.16
N ASP A 22 13.98 1.31 -4.23
CA ASP A 22 15.32 0.69 -4.16
C ASP A 22 16.49 1.71 -4.26
N GLU A 23 16.25 2.93 -4.78
CA GLU A 23 17.31 3.93 -5.00
C GLU A 23 17.85 4.64 -3.74
N LYS A 24 17.21 4.50 -2.58
CA LYS A 24 17.74 5.06 -1.31
C LYS A 24 18.28 3.92 -0.45
N LYS A 25 19.42 3.37 -0.87
CA LYS A 25 20.20 2.36 -0.15
C LYS A 25 20.84 2.96 1.11
N ASP A 26 20.02 3.29 2.10
CA ASP A 26 20.47 3.46 3.47
C ASP A 26 20.56 2.06 4.10
N LYS A 27 21.79 1.59 4.28
CA LYS A 27 22.17 0.23 4.71
C LYS A 27 21.78 -0.08 6.17
N SER A 28 20.98 0.75 6.82
CA SER A 28 20.70 0.72 8.27
C SER A 28 19.23 0.40 8.64
N SER A 29 18.27 0.44 7.70
CA SER A 29 16.83 0.40 8.02
C SER A 29 16.09 -0.89 7.58
N LYS A 30 16.73 -2.07 7.62
CA LYS A 30 16.01 -3.34 7.40
C LYS A 30 15.31 -3.81 8.68
N GLY A 31 14.37 -3.00 9.18
CA GLY A 31 13.34 -3.53 10.08
C GLY A 31 12.50 -4.57 9.34
N PRO A 32 12.03 -5.63 10.02
CA PRO A 32 11.22 -6.67 9.38
C PRO A 32 9.95 -6.05 8.80
N VAL A 33 9.69 -6.28 7.51
CA VAL A 33 8.43 -5.89 6.87
C VAL A 33 7.32 -6.79 7.44
N PRO A 34 6.15 -6.25 7.80
CA PRO A 34 5.07 -7.07 8.37
C PRO A 34 4.59 -8.14 7.39
N ASP A 35 4.17 -9.29 7.93
CA ASP A 35 3.64 -10.38 7.12
C ASP A 35 2.36 -9.97 6.36
N PRO A 36 2.11 -10.55 5.18
CA PRO A 36 0.86 -10.35 4.46
C PRO A 36 -0.38 -10.77 5.28
N TYR A 37 -1.49 -10.06 5.09
CA TYR A 37 -2.77 -10.34 5.74
C TYR A 37 -3.76 -11.00 4.77
N GLU A 38 -4.20 -12.21 5.12
CA GLU A 38 -5.05 -13.04 4.25
C GLU A 38 -6.56 -12.79 4.43
N GLY A 39 -6.96 -11.94 5.39
CA GLY A 39 -8.36 -11.63 5.66
C GLY A 39 -9.03 -12.42 6.77
N ASP A 40 -8.26 -13.06 7.66
CA ASP A 40 -8.82 -13.67 8.88
C ASP A 40 -8.97 -12.63 10.00
N HIS A 41 -10.22 -12.35 10.37
CA HIS A 41 -10.61 -11.39 11.40
C HIS A 41 -9.95 -11.65 12.76
N LYS A 42 -9.65 -12.92 13.09
CA LYS A 42 -8.95 -13.27 14.33
C LYS A 42 -7.55 -12.65 14.40
N ASN A 43 -6.95 -12.38 13.25
CA ASN A 43 -5.60 -11.85 13.12
C ASN A 43 -5.56 -10.34 12.84
N THR A 44 -6.69 -9.66 12.63
CA THR A 44 -6.73 -8.23 12.27
C THR A 44 -6.02 -7.35 13.29
N ARG A 45 -6.33 -7.53 14.58
CA ARG A 45 -5.73 -6.72 15.65
C ARG A 45 -4.21 -6.90 15.71
N ARG A 46 -3.73 -8.14 15.57
CA ARG A 46 -2.29 -8.45 15.56
C ARG A 46 -1.60 -7.84 14.33
N PHE A 47 -2.23 -7.94 13.17
CA PHE A 47 -1.73 -7.34 11.94
C PHE A 47 -1.60 -5.81 12.06
N LEU A 48 -2.64 -5.12 12.55
CA LEU A 48 -2.61 -3.67 12.73
C LEU A 48 -1.55 -3.24 13.75
N LEU A 49 -1.37 -3.98 14.85
CA LEU A 49 -0.35 -3.70 15.85
C LEU A 49 1.07 -3.83 15.27
N ASN A 50 1.34 -4.91 14.53
CA ASN A 50 2.63 -5.11 13.86
C ASN A 50 2.92 -4.00 12.84
N LEU A 51 1.88 -3.53 12.15
CA LEU A 51 1.99 -2.45 11.17
C LEU A 51 2.28 -1.10 11.84
N GLU A 52 1.66 -0.81 12.98
CA GLU A 52 1.97 0.39 13.77
C GLU A 52 3.40 0.38 14.30
N LEU A 53 3.86 -0.76 14.81
CA LEU A 53 5.25 -0.94 15.24
C LEU A 53 6.22 -0.70 14.07
N TYR A 54 5.91 -1.22 12.89
CA TYR A 54 6.71 -0.98 11.69
C TYR A 54 6.82 0.51 11.35
N PHE A 55 5.74 1.27 11.45
CA PHE A 55 5.75 2.72 11.19
C PHE A 55 6.62 3.48 12.18
N GLN A 56 6.58 3.09 13.46
CA GLN A 56 7.44 3.69 14.49
C GLN A 56 8.92 3.40 14.23
N MET A 57 9.25 2.18 13.78
CA MET A 57 10.63 1.79 13.46
C MET A 57 11.12 2.35 12.11
N ASN A 58 10.22 2.71 11.20
CA ASN A 58 10.56 3.15 9.84
C ASN A 58 9.89 4.49 9.50
N PRO A 59 10.17 5.57 10.25
CA PRO A 59 9.46 6.84 10.10
C PRO A 59 9.58 7.42 8.69
N LEU A 60 10.73 7.25 8.00
CA LEU A 60 10.92 7.73 6.63
C LEU A 60 10.04 6.99 5.59
N LYS A 61 9.77 5.70 5.82
CA LYS A 61 8.99 4.85 4.92
C LYS A 61 7.48 5.04 5.10
N ALA A 62 7.05 5.59 6.23
CA ALA A 62 5.64 5.78 6.58
C ALA A 62 5.38 7.15 7.22
N ASN A 63 6.01 8.19 6.69
CA ASN A 63 5.91 9.55 7.23
C ASN A 63 4.59 10.25 6.91
N THR A 64 3.82 9.76 5.94
CA THR A 64 2.51 10.31 5.56
C THR A 64 1.41 9.28 5.73
N ASP A 65 0.18 9.76 5.96
CA ASP A 65 -1.00 8.90 6.03
C ASP A 65 -1.21 8.13 4.73
N GLU A 66 -0.91 8.75 3.59
CA GLU A 66 -0.96 8.11 2.28
C GLU A 66 0.01 6.91 2.20
N LYS A 67 1.28 7.08 2.59
CA LYS A 67 2.25 5.97 2.60
C LYS A 67 1.85 4.86 3.55
N LYS A 68 1.27 5.19 4.72
CA LYS A 68 0.76 4.18 5.66
C LYS A 68 -0.38 3.36 5.04
N LYS A 69 -1.32 4.02 4.34
CA LYS A 69 -2.41 3.34 3.62
C LYS A 69 -1.87 2.47 2.48
N MET A 70 -0.94 2.98 1.68
CA MET A 70 -0.31 2.21 0.60
C MET A 70 0.39 0.96 1.14
N LEU A 71 1.14 1.09 2.25
CA LEU A 71 1.80 -0.07 2.86
C LEU A 71 0.79 -1.10 3.33
N LEU A 72 -0.28 -0.69 4.04
CA LEU A 72 -1.35 -1.60 4.44
C LEU A 72 -1.91 -2.35 3.22
N LEU A 73 -2.30 -1.63 2.18
CA LEU A 73 -2.89 -2.20 0.97
C LEU A 73 -1.93 -3.17 0.25
N SER A 74 -0.63 -2.90 0.25
CA SER A 74 0.38 -3.78 -0.34
C SER A 74 0.44 -5.15 0.35
N LEU A 75 0.18 -5.19 1.65
CA LEU A 75 0.22 -6.40 2.48
C LEU A 75 -1.09 -7.20 2.44
N LEU A 76 -2.16 -6.64 1.88
CA LEU A 76 -3.44 -7.34 1.73
C LEU A 76 -3.37 -8.40 0.63
N LYS A 77 -3.84 -9.60 0.97
CA LYS A 77 -3.96 -10.77 0.09
C LYS A 77 -5.28 -11.52 0.33
N GLY A 78 -5.56 -12.49 -0.55
CA GLY A 78 -6.67 -13.43 -0.38
C GLY A 78 -8.03 -12.76 -0.33
N LYS A 79 -8.78 -12.98 0.76
CA LYS A 79 -10.17 -12.53 0.92
C LYS A 79 -10.33 -11.01 0.91
N THR A 80 -9.24 -10.27 1.12
CA THR A 80 -9.23 -8.80 1.16
C THR A 80 -9.04 -8.14 -0.20
N ASN A 81 -8.77 -8.91 -1.27
CA ASN A 81 -8.43 -8.37 -2.60
C ASN A 81 -9.51 -7.42 -3.16
N ARG A 82 -10.79 -7.73 -2.97
CA ARG A 82 -11.88 -6.86 -3.45
C ARG A 82 -11.86 -5.49 -2.76
N TRP A 83 -11.73 -5.47 -1.44
CA TRP A 83 -11.62 -4.24 -0.67
C TRP A 83 -10.35 -3.45 -1.04
N LYS A 84 -9.21 -4.17 -1.17
CA LYS A 84 -7.92 -3.60 -1.61
C LYS A 84 -8.04 -2.88 -2.95
N ILE A 85 -8.69 -3.48 -3.95
CA ILE A 85 -8.89 -2.87 -5.27
C ILE A 85 -9.75 -1.59 -5.15
N MET A 86 -10.86 -1.65 -4.42
CA MET A 86 -11.73 -0.49 -4.23
C MET A 86 -11.03 0.68 -3.55
N GLU A 87 -10.22 0.43 -2.52
CA GLU A 87 -9.48 1.50 -1.84
C GLU A 87 -8.32 2.05 -2.69
N GLN A 88 -7.66 1.21 -3.50
CA GLN A 88 -6.65 1.69 -4.45
C GLN A 88 -7.25 2.61 -5.52
N ILE A 89 -8.42 2.28 -6.08
CA ILE A 89 -9.12 3.15 -7.05
C ILE A 89 -9.50 4.49 -6.41
N LYS A 90 -9.87 4.51 -5.12
CA LYS A 90 -10.16 5.77 -4.41
C LYS A 90 -8.91 6.62 -4.19
N LEU A 91 -7.78 5.99 -3.86
CA LEU A 91 -6.51 6.68 -3.61
C LEU A 91 -5.88 7.16 -4.93
N PHE A 92 -6.03 6.40 -6.00
CA PHE A 92 -5.50 6.68 -7.33
C PHE A 92 -6.61 6.54 -8.38
N PRO A 93 -7.54 7.51 -8.45
CA PRO A 93 -8.55 7.49 -9.49
C PRO A 93 -7.88 7.70 -10.85
N GLU A 94 -8.34 6.93 -11.84
CA GLU A 94 -7.84 6.95 -13.22
C GLU A 94 -8.23 8.26 -13.93
N ASP A 95 -9.41 8.78 -13.58
CA ASP A 95 -9.84 10.14 -13.95
C ASP A 95 -9.38 11.16 -12.90
N GLU A 96 -8.92 12.33 -13.37
CA GLU A 96 -8.68 13.52 -12.54
C GLU A 96 -9.99 14.16 -12.05
N ASP A 97 -10.98 13.34 -11.65
CA ASP A 97 -12.13 13.82 -10.91
C ASP A 97 -11.65 14.20 -9.50
N ALA A 98 -11.08 15.41 -9.44
CA ALA A 98 -10.29 15.92 -8.33
C ALA A 98 -11.06 15.90 -7.00
N LYS A 99 -12.40 15.84 -7.05
CA LYS A 99 -13.27 15.78 -5.87
C LYS A 99 -13.15 14.46 -5.11
N VAL A 100 -13.07 13.32 -5.81
CA VAL A 100 -12.93 11.99 -5.20
C VAL A 100 -11.49 11.78 -4.73
N LYS A 101 -10.51 12.12 -5.59
CA LYS A 101 -9.08 12.12 -5.27
C LYS A 101 -8.78 12.92 -3.99
N LYS A 102 -9.35 14.13 -3.87
CA LYS A 102 -9.19 14.99 -2.69
C LYS A 102 -9.77 14.39 -1.41
N LYS A 103 -10.84 13.58 -1.44
CA LYS A 103 -11.45 13.06 -0.21
C LYS A 103 -10.70 11.84 0.33
N ALA A 104 -10.35 10.88 -0.54
CA ALA A 104 -9.65 9.67 -0.12
C ALA A 104 -8.20 9.96 0.32
N ALA A 105 -7.51 10.85 -0.39
CA ALA A 105 -6.17 11.29 -0.01
C ALA A 105 -6.17 12.08 1.32
N LYS A 106 -7.21 12.88 1.59
CA LYS A 106 -7.36 13.65 2.84
C LYS A 106 -7.78 12.82 4.06
N GLU A 107 -8.31 11.61 3.87
CA GLU A 107 -8.67 10.77 5.01
C GLU A 107 -7.44 10.51 5.89
N SER A 108 -7.56 10.66 7.20
CA SER A 108 -6.42 10.36 8.08
C SER A 108 -6.14 8.86 8.16
N TRP A 109 -4.91 8.48 8.52
CA TRP A 109 -4.57 7.08 8.81
C TRP A 109 -5.48 6.48 9.90
N ILE A 110 -5.82 7.28 10.92
CA ILE A 110 -6.67 6.85 12.02
C ILE A 110 -8.09 6.53 11.52
N SER A 111 -8.65 7.37 10.66
CA SER A 111 -9.98 7.14 10.08
C SER A 111 -9.98 5.92 9.17
N PHE A 112 -8.95 5.77 8.33
CA PHE A 112 -8.82 4.65 7.40
C PHE A 112 -8.77 3.30 8.14
N LYS A 113 -7.96 3.20 9.19
CA LYS A 113 -7.85 1.99 10.03
C LYS A 113 -9.19 1.54 10.64
N LYS A 114 -10.10 2.46 10.96
CA LYS A 114 -11.39 2.11 11.59
C LYS A 114 -12.33 1.35 10.67
N ARG A 115 -12.10 1.40 9.35
CA ARG A 115 -12.92 0.74 8.33
C ARG A 115 -12.32 -0.59 7.85
N PHE A 116 -11.23 -1.03 8.48
CA PHE A 116 -10.52 -2.28 8.22
C PHE A 116 -10.91 -3.34 9.25
#